data_AF-A0A7Y3KX36-F1
#
_entry.id   AF-A0A7Y3KX36-F1
#
_cell.length_a   1.000
_cell.length_b   1.000
_cell.length_c   1.000
_cell.angle_alpha   90.00
_cell.angle_beta   90.00
_cell.angle_gamma   90.00
#
_symmetry.space_group_name_H-M   'P 1'
#
loop_
_entity.id
_entity.type
_entity.pdbx_description
1 polymer ?
#
loop_
_entity_poly.entity_id
_entity_poly.type
_entity_poly.pdbx_seq_one_letter_code
_entity_poly.pdbx_strand_id
1 'polypeptide(L)'
;MKSMWRRSGALVAPLVVLALGVSSEGAVAATSSRVVASPSAVVSSIVTGATPAAAAISNYLFCTTATCKTQRSANSKKAMSGLSTLVGESTRARTVKTGTFVPALKIFASDVGLVFNAYRTFTTTTSSIQQTQAIGELFYGLAELRSDVSDLAARQHGSRASFVQWAYGISATLYTMRIDSSSITSSTATSGSAIYANNAIEQEASSLLAHLAGPNASFNGALSTYARHQITLSVNENDFISGVKPSITKTQLADLNVTTTHEFNALVAQMTKLAQAKK
;
A
#
# COMPACT_ATOMS: atom_id res chain seq x y z
N MET A 1 8.31 18.21 -30.14
CA MET A 1 7.98 16.81 -29.74
C MET A 1 7.41 16.83 -28.32
N LYS A 2 6.32 16.08 -28.09
CA LYS A 2 5.64 15.82 -26.79
C LYS A 2 4.86 16.98 -26.15
N SER A 3 3.68 17.25 -26.72
CA SER A 3 2.49 17.62 -25.92
C SER A 3 1.68 16.35 -25.65
N MET A 4 1.22 16.13 -24.43
CA MET A 4 -0.09 15.53 -24.07
C MET A 4 -0.06 15.04 -22.63
N TRP A 5 -0.52 15.87 -21.70
CA TRP A 5 -1.24 15.42 -20.52
C TRP A 5 -2.47 16.30 -20.37
N ARG A 6 -3.54 15.90 -21.06
CA ARG A 6 -4.90 16.39 -20.85
C ARG A 6 -5.77 15.16 -20.59
N ARG A 7 -6.37 15.11 -19.39
CA ARG A 7 -7.78 14.81 -19.05
C ARG A 7 -7.82 14.39 -17.57
N SER A 8 -8.43 15.21 -16.71
CA SER A 8 -9.86 15.17 -16.31
C SER A 8 -10.13 13.89 -15.51
N GLY A 9 -10.44 13.92 -14.21
CA GLY A 9 -11.53 14.65 -13.56
C GLY A 9 -12.29 13.61 -12.74
N ALA A 10 -12.74 13.97 -11.54
CA ALA A 10 -13.44 13.09 -10.61
C ALA A 10 -14.56 12.27 -11.28
N LEU A 11 -14.59 10.96 -11.03
CA LEU A 11 -15.77 10.14 -11.27
C LEU A 11 -15.94 9.14 -10.13
N VAL A 12 -17.03 9.37 -9.40
CA VAL A 12 -17.72 8.43 -8.53
C VAL A 12 -17.89 7.10 -9.24
N ALA A 13 -17.67 6.01 -8.51
CA ALA A 13 -17.84 4.63 -8.97
C ALA A 13 -19.21 4.40 -9.64
N PRO A 14 -19.26 3.48 -10.60
CA PRO A 14 -19.96 2.24 -10.28
C PRO A 14 -19.06 1.03 -10.50
N LEU A 15 -19.00 0.18 -9.47
CA LEU A 15 -18.48 -1.17 -9.56
C LEU A 15 -19.39 -1.95 -10.52
N VAL A 16 -18.99 -2.07 -11.80
CA VAL A 16 -19.64 -3.01 -12.72
C VAL A 16 -19.12 -4.40 -12.38
N VAL A 17 -19.96 -5.18 -11.71
CA VAL A 17 -19.77 -6.62 -11.52
C VAL A 17 -20.00 -7.28 -12.89
N LEU A 18 -18.93 -7.56 -13.62
CA LEU A 18 -19.00 -8.52 -14.73
C LEU A 18 -19.02 -9.93 -14.12
N ALA A 19 -20.20 -10.53 -14.16
CA ALA A 19 -20.41 -11.94 -13.86
C ALA A 19 -19.55 -12.79 -14.80
N LEU A 20 -18.56 -13.49 -14.25
CA LEU A 20 -17.97 -14.64 -14.92
C LEU A 20 -19.00 -15.76 -14.85
N GLY A 21 -19.52 -16.14 -16.02
CA GLY A 21 -20.52 -17.17 -16.19
C GLY A 21 -20.05 -18.51 -15.63
N VAL A 22 -20.78 -19.01 -14.65
CA VAL A 22 -20.79 -20.42 -14.27
C VAL A 22 -22.16 -20.95 -14.67
N SER A 23 -22.16 -21.95 -15.53
CA SER A 23 -23.34 -22.64 -16.05
C SER A 23 -24.25 -23.11 -14.92
N SER A 24 -25.53 -22.80 -15.05
CA SER A 24 -26.61 -23.11 -14.13
C SER A 24 -27.20 -24.50 -14.39
N GLU A 25 -27.05 -25.41 -13.45
CA GLU A 25 -27.99 -26.52 -13.26
C GLU A 25 -28.22 -26.73 -11.74
N GLY A 26 -29.49 -26.71 -11.32
CA GLY A 26 -29.91 -27.15 -9.99
C GLY A 26 -30.12 -26.04 -8.93
N ALA A 27 -31.06 -25.13 -9.16
CA ALA A 27 -31.55 -24.24 -8.10
C ALA A 27 -32.49 -24.99 -7.15
N VAL A 28 -31.98 -25.43 -6.00
CA VAL A 28 -32.79 -25.64 -4.80
C VAL A 28 -32.58 -24.44 -3.90
N ALA A 29 -33.66 -23.70 -3.63
CA ALA A 29 -33.69 -22.51 -2.81
C ALA A 29 -33.31 -22.85 -1.36
N ALA A 30 -32.01 -22.81 -1.06
CA ALA A 30 -31.54 -22.68 0.31
C ALA A 30 -31.59 -21.19 0.68
N THR A 31 -32.56 -20.79 1.49
CA THR A 31 -32.50 -19.58 2.32
C THR A 31 -31.26 -19.69 3.22
N SER A 32 -30.09 -19.34 2.67
CA SER A 32 -28.89 -19.13 3.44
C SER A 32 -29.12 -17.87 4.26
N SER A 33 -29.49 -18.07 5.52
CA SER A 33 -29.17 -17.12 6.58
C SER A 33 -27.68 -16.84 6.46
N ARG A 34 -27.34 -15.69 5.84
CA ARG A 34 -25.96 -15.22 5.77
C ARG A 34 -25.53 -15.00 7.21
N VAL A 35 -24.88 -16.02 7.80
CA VAL A 35 -24.18 -15.89 9.06
C VAL A 35 -23.17 -14.77 8.82
N VAL A 36 -23.45 -13.59 9.38
CA VAL A 36 -22.49 -12.49 9.35
C VAL A 36 -21.30 -12.98 10.13
N ALA A 37 -20.21 -13.30 9.41
CA ALA A 37 -18.99 -13.77 10.02
C ALA A 37 -18.55 -12.76 11.08
N SER A 38 -18.21 -13.25 12.28
CA SER A 38 -17.72 -12.38 13.34
C SER A 38 -16.45 -11.65 12.87
N PRO A 39 -16.16 -10.44 13.37
CA PRO A 39 -14.94 -9.71 13.02
C PRO A 39 -13.69 -10.58 13.17
N SER A 40 -13.59 -11.38 14.24
CA SER A 40 -12.48 -12.30 14.45
C SER A 40 -12.40 -13.41 13.40
N ALA A 41 -13.53 -13.95 12.92
CA ALA A 41 -13.53 -14.97 11.87
C ALA A 41 -13.06 -14.40 10.52
N VAL A 42 -13.44 -13.15 10.22
CA VAL A 42 -12.94 -12.42 9.04
C VAL A 42 -11.43 -12.22 9.13
N VAL A 43 -10.92 -11.78 10.30
CA VAL A 43 -9.48 -11.61 10.53
C VAL A 43 -8.73 -12.92 10.36
N SER A 44 -9.21 -14.03 10.95
CA SER A 44 -8.60 -15.37 10.77
C SER A 44 -8.51 -15.79 9.30
N SER A 45 -9.58 -15.52 8.52
CA SER A 45 -9.61 -15.81 7.08
C SER A 45 -8.54 -15.02 6.33
N ILE A 46 -8.44 -13.71 6.60
CA ILE A 46 -7.44 -12.82 5.99
C ILE A 46 -6.03 -13.30 6.32
N VAL A 47 -5.74 -13.56 7.60
CA VAL A 47 -4.39 -13.98 8.04
C VAL A 47 -3.95 -15.28 7.35
N THR A 48 -4.88 -16.22 7.18
CA THR A 48 -4.63 -17.51 6.55
C THR A 48 -4.52 -17.40 5.02
N GLY A 49 -5.39 -16.61 4.39
CA GLY A 49 -5.54 -16.56 2.93
C GLY A 49 -4.67 -15.51 2.23
N ALA A 50 -4.44 -14.35 2.83
CA ALA A 50 -3.81 -13.22 2.15
C ALA A 50 -2.29 -13.39 1.98
N THR A 51 -1.60 -13.99 2.95
CA THR A 51 -0.15 -14.24 2.87
C THR A 51 0.23 -15.14 1.67
N PRO A 52 -0.33 -16.35 1.52
CA PRO A 52 -0.01 -17.21 0.37
C PRO A 52 -0.47 -16.59 -0.96
N ALA A 53 -1.58 -15.84 -0.97
CA ALA A 53 -2.05 -15.12 -2.15
C ALA A 53 -1.06 -14.03 -2.60
N ALA A 54 -0.59 -13.18 -1.68
CA ALA A 54 0.42 -12.17 -1.96
C ALA A 54 1.74 -12.80 -2.43
N ALA A 55 2.15 -13.92 -1.81
CA ALA A 55 3.34 -14.66 -2.23
C ALA A 55 3.23 -15.22 -3.65
N ALA A 56 2.06 -15.72 -4.07
CA ALA A 56 1.83 -16.19 -5.43
C ALA A 56 1.98 -15.07 -6.47
N ILE A 57 1.46 -13.88 -6.17
CA ILE A 57 1.63 -12.69 -7.02
C ILE A 57 3.10 -12.28 -7.09
N SER A 58 3.78 -12.17 -5.94
CA SER A 58 5.22 -11.86 -5.90
C SER A 58 6.07 -12.87 -6.68
N ASN A 59 5.77 -14.16 -6.57
CA ASN A 59 6.51 -15.20 -7.26
C ASN A 59 6.36 -15.10 -8.78
N TYR A 60 5.16 -14.79 -9.27
CA TYR A 60 4.96 -14.54 -10.69
C TYR A 60 5.72 -13.29 -11.17
N LEU A 61 5.70 -12.19 -10.41
CA LEU A 61 6.29 -10.93 -10.86
C LEU A 61 7.81 -10.92 -10.75
N PHE A 62 8.34 -11.33 -9.60
CA PHE A 62 9.71 -11.02 -9.17
C PHE A 62 10.65 -12.23 -9.11
N CYS A 63 10.14 -13.45 -9.22
CA CYS A 63 11.02 -14.62 -9.18
C CYS A 63 11.77 -14.78 -10.52
N THR A 64 13.09 -14.63 -10.46
CA THR A 64 13.99 -14.67 -11.64
C THR A 64 14.73 -15.99 -11.81
N THR A 65 14.51 -16.96 -10.92
CA THR A 65 15.16 -18.28 -10.98
C THR A 65 14.80 -19.04 -12.27
N ALA A 66 15.66 -19.97 -12.69
CA ALA A 66 15.39 -20.81 -13.85
C ALA A 66 14.04 -21.54 -13.73
N THR A 67 13.74 -22.09 -12.56
CA THR A 67 12.46 -22.74 -12.24
C THR A 67 11.27 -21.81 -12.45
N CYS A 68 11.35 -20.57 -11.97
CA CYS A 68 10.27 -19.59 -12.13
C CYS A 68 10.05 -19.15 -13.57
N LYS A 69 11.12 -19.09 -14.37
CA LYS A 69 11.03 -18.83 -15.83
C LYS A 69 10.33 -19.99 -16.55
N THR A 70 10.71 -21.23 -16.28
CA THR A 70 10.06 -22.41 -16.89
C THR A 70 8.59 -22.55 -16.47
N GLN A 71 8.25 -22.15 -15.24
CA GLN A 71 6.89 -22.25 -14.70
C GLN A 71 6.05 -20.97 -14.89
N ARG A 72 6.47 -20.03 -15.77
CA ARG A 72 5.85 -18.68 -15.86
C ARG A 72 4.34 -18.72 -16.05
N SER A 73 3.83 -19.59 -16.94
CA SER A 73 2.40 -19.74 -17.20
C SER A 73 1.62 -20.30 -16.00
N ALA A 74 2.20 -21.26 -15.27
CA ALA A 74 1.61 -21.81 -14.05
C ALA A 74 1.61 -20.76 -12.92
N ASN A 75 2.71 -20.00 -12.79
CA ASN A 75 2.83 -18.92 -11.82
C ASN A 75 1.84 -17.78 -12.11
N SER A 76 1.59 -17.46 -13.38
CA SER A 76 0.54 -16.49 -13.77
C SER A 76 -0.85 -16.93 -13.29
N LYS A 77 -1.22 -18.21 -13.50
CA LYS A 77 -2.49 -18.77 -13.00
C LYS A 77 -2.60 -18.69 -11.48
N LYS A 78 -1.51 -19.01 -10.76
CA LYS A 78 -1.45 -18.88 -9.29
C LYS A 78 -1.59 -17.43 -8.85
N ALA A 79 -0.96 -16.47 -9.54
CA ALA A 79 -1.08 -15.06 -9.25
C ALA A 79 -2.51 -14.55 -9.45
N MET A 80 -3.19 -14.95 -10.53
CA MET A 80 -4.61 -14.62 -10.74
C MET A 80 -5.52 -15.18 -9.64
N SER A 81 -5.29 -16.44 -9.23
CA SER A 81 -6.02 -17.06 -8.11
C SER A 81 -5.75 -16.34 -6.78
N GLY A 82 -4.49 -15.96 -6.53
CA GLY A 82 -4.10 -15.14 -5.39
C GLY A 82 -4.80 -13.79 -5.40
N LEU A 83 -4.85 -13.11 -6.55
CA LEU A 83 -5.55 -11.83 -6.67
C LEU A 83 -7.05 -11.97 -6.38
N SER A 84 -7.70 -13.00 -6.91
CA SER A 84 -9.11 -13.32 -6.61
C SER A 84 -9.33 -13.55 -5.12
N THR A 85 -8.41 -14.25 -4.47
CA THR A 85 -8.43 -14.48 -3.01
C THR A 85 -8.35 -13.17 -2.24
N LEU A 86 -7.39 -12.30 -2.57
CA LEU A 86 -7.26 -10.98 -1.95
C LEU A 86 -8.53 -10.13 -2.11
N VAL A 87 -9.12 -10.09 -3.30
CA VAL A 87 -10.37 -9.36 -3.58
C VAL A 87 -11.53 -9.93 -2.75
N GLY A 88 -11.63 -11.25 -2.64
CA GLY A 88 -12.61 -11.92 -1.79
C GLY A 88 -12.43 -11.54 -0.31
N GLU A 89 -11.20 -11.54 0.19
CA GLU A 89 -10.89 -11.12 1.55
C GLU A 89 -11.14 -9.62 1.79
N SER A 90 -10.81 -8.74 0.85
CA SER A 90 -11.15 -7.31 0.92
C SER A 90 -12.66 -7.09 0.98
N THR A 91 -13.42 -7.87 0.21
CA THR A 91 -14.89 -7.84 0.27
C THR A 91 -15.40 -8.24 1.65
N ARG A 92 -14.84 -9.31 2.24
CA ARG A 92 -15.16 -9.73 3.62
C ARG A 92 -14.76 -8.68 4.66
N ALA A 93 -13.56 -8.10 4.55
CA ALA A 93 -13.10 -7.03 5.44
C ALA A 93 -14.07 -5.84 5.46
N ARG A 94 -14.61 -5.46 4.29
CA ARG A 94 -15.57 -4.35 4.15
C ARG A 94 -16.94 -4.62 4.78
N THR A 95 -17.30 -5.87 5.08
CA THR A 95 -18.58 -6.18 5.75
C THR A 95 -18.51 -5.91 7.26
N VAL A 96 -17.32 -5.91 7.85
CA VAL A 96 -17.13 -5.60 9.27
C VAL A 96 -17.32 -4.10 9.51
N LYS A 97 -18.36 -3.74 10.26
CA LYS A 97 -18.71 -2.33 10.54
C LYS A 97 -18.43 -1.88 11.97
N THR A 98 -18.24 -2.81 12.90
CA THR A 98 -18.05 -2.53 14.32
C THR A 98 -16.90 -3.36 14.89
N GLY A 99 -16.34 -2.89 16.01
CA GLY A 99 -15.25 -3.56 16.72
C GLY A 99 -13.86 -2.96 16.47
N THR A 100 -12.89 -3.44 17.25
CA THR A 100 -11.52 -2.92 17.30
C THR A 100 -10.70 -3.16 16.04
N PHE A 101 -11.12 -4.12 15.19
CA PHE A 101 -10.45 -4.45 13.92
C PHE A 101 -10.84 -3.52 12.76
N VAL A 102 -11.92 -2.75 12.87
CA VAL A 102 -12.45 -1.94 11.76
C VAL A 102 -11.39 -1.04 11.11
N PRO A 103 -10.53 -0.31 11.85
CA PRO A 103 -9.49 0.51 11.23
C PRO A 103 -8.51 -0.30 10.40
N ALA A 104 -7.95 -1.39 10.94
CA ALA A 104 -6.99 -2.25 10.25
C ALA A 104 -7.61 -2.95 9.02
N LEU A 105 -8.86 -3.39 9.12
CA LEU A 105 -9.58 -4.01 8.01
C LEU A 105 -9.86 -3.02 6.86
N LYS A 106 -10.08 -1.73 7.16
CA LYS A 106 -10.23 -0.69 6.13
C LYS A 106 -8.94 -0.45 5.36
N ILE A 107 -7.81 -0.43 6.06
CA ILE A 107 -6.47 -0.29 5.46
C ILE A 107 -6.20 -1.47 4.52
N PHE A 108 -6.29 -2.70 5.04
CA PHE A 108 -6.15 -3.92 4.23
C PHE A 108 -7.04 -3.91 2.98
N ALA A 109 -8.31 -3.52 3.12
CA ALA A 109 -9.23 -3.48 2.00
C ALA A 109 -8.88 -2.40 0.96
N SER A 110 -8.27 -1.29 1.40
CA SER A 110 -7.74 -0.22 0.54
C SER A 110 -6.54 -0.72 -0.25
N ASP A 111 -5.57 -1.32 0.43
CA ASP A 111 -4.30 -1.78 -0.16
C ASP A 111 -4.52 -2.91 -1.16
N VAL A 112 -5.49 -3.81 -0.89
CA VAL A 112 -5.92 -4.80 -1.89
C VAL A 112 -6.45 -4.12 -3.16
N GLY A 113 -7.16 -3.00 -3.02
CA GLY A 113 -7.67 -2.21 -4.15
C GLY A 113 -6.53 -1.60 -4.98
N LEU A 114 -5.49 -1.08 -4.33
CA LEU A 114 -4.29 -0.57 -4.99
C LEU A 114 -3.56 -1.69 -5.73
N VAL A 115 -3.31 -2.84 -5.07
CA VAL A 115 -2.68 -4.01 -5.70
C VAL A 115 -3.49 -4.53 -6.88
N PHE A 116 -4.82 -4.58 -6.76
CA PHE A 116 -5.69 -4.99 -7.87
C PHE A 116 -5.58 -4.05 -9.07
N ASN A 117 -5.63 -2.74 -8.82
CA ASN A 117 -5.52 -1.74 -9.88
C ASN A 117 -4.15 -1.80 -10.57
N ALA A 118 -3.07 -1.90 -9.80
CA ALA A 118 -1.72 -2.03 -10.33
C ALA A 118 -1.55 -3.33 -11.14
N TYR A 119 -2.07 -4.47 -10.65
CA TYR A 119 -2.03 -5.75 -11.38
C TYR A 119 -2.79 -5.68 -12.70
N ARG A 120 -3.98 -5.05 -12.69
CA ARG A 120 -4.77 -4.82 -13.90
C ARG A 120 -4.03 -3.92 -14.88
N THR A 121 -3.43 -2.82 -14.41
CA THR A 121 -2.62 -1.95 -15.27
C THR A 121 -1.46 -2.72 -15.89
N PHE A 122 -0.68 -3.44 -15.08
CA PHE A 122 0.44 -4.27 -15.55
C PHE A 122 0.05 -5.26 -16.66
N THR A 123 -1.10 -5.92 -16.51
CA THR A 123 -1.54 -6.97 -17.45
C THR A 123 -2.24 -6.45 -18.70
N THR A 124 -2.79 -5.24 -18.67
CA THR A 124 -3.61 -4.69 -19.77
C THR A 124 -2.92 -3.59 -20.58
N THR A 125 -1.96 -2.87 -19.99
CA THR A 125 -1.30 -1.78 -20.70
C THR A 125 -0.24 -2.28 -21.67
N THR A 126 -0.13 -1.61 -22.81
CA THR A 126 0.95 -1.82 -23.80
C THR A 126 2.09 -0.82 -23.62
N SER A 127 1.93 0.19 -22.76
CA SER A 127 2.96 1.18 -22.48
C SER A 127 4.00 0.61 -21.52
N SER A 128 5.25 0.49 -21.98
CA SER A 128 6.37 0.01 -21.16
C SER A 128 6.57 0.87 -19.90
N ILE A 129 6.32 2.18 -19.99
CA ILE A 129 6.40 3.11 -18.86
C ILE A 129 5.34 2.75 -17.81
N GLN A 130 4.09 2.56 -18.24
CA GLN A 130 3.01 2.20 -17.32
C GLN A 130 3.20 0.79 -16.74
N GLN A 131 3.78 -0.14 -17.50
CA GLN A 131 4.14 -1.47 -16.97
C GLN A 131 5.20 -1.36 -15.88
N THR A 132 6.27 -0.56 -16.08
CA THR A 132 7.30 -0.34 -15.05
C THR A 132 6.73 0.32 -13.81
N GLN A 133 5.87 1.33 -13.96
CA GLN A 133 5.18 1.97 -12.83
C GLN A 133 4.32 0.96 -12.06
N ALA A 134 3.48 0.20 -12.76
CA ALA A 134 2.63 -0.81 -12.15
C ALA A 134 3.44 -1.92 -11.42
N ILE A 135 4.61 -2.30 -11.94
CA ILE A 135 5.53 -3.23 -11.26
C ILE A 135 6.02 -2.64 -9.93
N GLY A 136 6.37 -1.34 -9.92
CA GLY A 136 6.74 -0.63 -8.70
C GLY A 136 5.60 -0.62 -7.68
N GLU A 137 4.41 -0.16 -8.09
CA GLU A 137 3.21 -0.16 -7.24
C GLU A 137 2.89 -1.56 -6.69
N LEU A 138 3.04 -2.62 -7.49
CA LEU A 138 2.84 -4.01 -7.06
C LEU A 138 3.90 -4.44 -6.04
N PHE A 139 5.15 -4.04 -6.21
CA PHE A 139 6.21 -4.36 -5.27
C PHE A 139 5.91 -3.77 -3.89
N TYR A 140 5.51 -2.51 -3.84
CA TYR A 140 5.21 -1.80 -2.59
C TYR A 140 3.89 -2.25 -1.97
N GLY A 141 2.80 -2.31 -2.75
CA GLY A 141 1.49 -2.73 -2.23
C GLY A 141 1.48 -4.17 -1.70
N LEU A 142 2.24 -5.09 -2.30
CA LEU A 142 2.39 -6.45 -1.76
C LEU A 142 3.19 -6.48 -0.45
N ALA A 143 4.09 -5.53 -0.23
CA ALA A 143 4.81 -5.38 1.03
C ALA A 143 3.91 -4.78 2.13
N GLU A 144 3.09 -3.78 1.79
CA GLU A 144 2.07 -3.19 2.67
C GLU A 144 1.03 -4.23 3.10
N LEU A 145 0.49 -5.02 2.17
CA LEU A 145 -0.45 -6.11 2.49
C LEU A 145 0.14 -7.15 3.47
N ARG A 146 1.44 -7.43 3.38
CA ARG A 146 2.11 -8.32 4.36
C ARG A 146 2.22 -7.68 5.73
N SER A 147 2.44 -6.36 5.78
CA SER A 147 2.42 -5.58 7.02
C SER A 147 1.04 -5.61 7.66
N ASP A 148 -0.01 -5.39 6.88
CA ASP A 148 -1.41 -5.44 7.34
C ASP A 148 -1.80 -6.78 7.93
N VAL A 149 -1.45 -7.87 7.23
CA VAL A 149 -1.72 -9.22 7.72
C VAL A 149 -0.98 -9.47 9.04
N SER A 150 0.24 -8.95 9.19
CA SER A 150 1.00 -9.04 10.45
C SER A 150 0.35 -8.24 11.59
N ASP A 151 -0.13 -7.01 11.31
CA ASP A 151 -0.86 -6.20 12.29
C ASP A 151 -2.17 -6.88 12.70
N LEU A 152 -2.96 -7.36 11.74
CA LEU A 152 -4.21 -8.08 11.97
C LEU A 152 -3.99 -9.34 12.83
N ALA A 153 -2.97 -10.14 12.52
CA ALA A 153 -2.61 -11.31 13.31
C ALA A 153 -2.19 -10.92 14.75
N ALA A 154 -1.38 -9.87 14.89
CA ALA A 154 -0.94 -9.39 16.19
C ALA A 154 -2.11 -8.90 17.04
N ARG A 155 -3.03 -8.12 16.48
CA ARG A 155 -4.25 -7.68 17.15
C ARG A 155 -5.13 -8.85 17.55
N GLN A 156 -5.25 -9.87 16.70
CA GLN A 156 -6.01 -11.08 17.01
C GLN A 156 -5.46 -11.82 18.24
N HIS A 157 -4.15 -11.80 18.44
CA HIS A 157 -3.48 -12.43 19.56
C HIS A 157 -3.20 -11.49 20.75
N GLY A 158 -3.63 -10.22 20.68
CA GLY A 158 -3.32 -9.21 21.70
C GLY A 158 -1.83 -8.91 21.84
N SER A 159 -1.05 -9.11 20.78
CA SER A 159 0.40 -8.93 20.75
C SER A 159 0.83 -7.76 19.83
N ARG A 160 2.13 -7.49 19.75
CA ARG A 160 2.71 -6.57 18.75
C ARG A 160 3.04 -7.32 17.46
N ALA A 161 3.03 -6.61 16.33
CA ALA A 161 3.40 -7.17 15.03
C ALA A 161 4.87 -7.60 15.01
N SER A 162 5.17 -8.67 14.24
CA SER A 162 6.55 -9.09 14.04
C SER A 162 7.26 -8.04 13.20
N PHE A 163 8.33 -7.44 13.76
CA PHE A 163 9.12 -6.42 13.07
C PHE A 163 9.48 -6.78 11.63
N VAL A 164 9.88 -8.03 11.35
CA VAL A 164 10.32 -8.43 9.99
C VAL A 164 9.19 -8.31 8.97
N GLN A 165 7.95 -8.67 9.33
CA GLN A 165 6.83 -8.65 8.40
C GLN A 165 6.22 -7.25 8.28
N TRP A 166 6.14 -6.52 9.40
CA TRP A 166 5.68 -5.14 9.44
C TRP A 166 6.66 -4.17 8.74
N ALA A 167 7.97 -4.36 8.93
CA ALA A 167 9.00 -3.50 8.35
C ALA A 167 9.09 -3.59 6.83
N TYR A 168 8.57 -4.64 6.17
CA TYR A 168 8.57 -4.69 4.70
C TYR A 168 7.71 -3.60 4.09
N GLY A 169 6.47 -3.42 4.58
CA GLY A 169 5.58 -2.34 4.14
C GLY A 169 6.17 -0.98 4.49
N ILE A 170 6.63 -0.79 5.73
CA ILE A 170 7.21 0.48 6.16
C ILE A 170 8.49 0.85 5.38
N SER A 171 9.38 -0.12 5.10
CA SER A 171 10.58 0.13 4.28
C SER A 171 10.22 0.50 2.85
N ALA A 172 9.18 -0.14 2.29
CA ALA A 172 8.66 0.14 0.97
C ALA A 172 8.16 1.58 0.87
N THR A 173 7.25 1.98 1.76
CA THR A 173 6.69 3.34 1.82
C THR A 173 7.77 4.39 2.10
N LEU A 174 8.73 4.11 2.98
CA LEU A 174 9.86 5.03 3.22
C LEU A 174 10.76 5.19 1.98
N TYR A 175 10.94 4.12 1.20
CA TYR A 175 11.76 4.17 -0.01
C TYR A 175 11.07 4.92 -1.15
N THR A 176 9.75 4.77 -1.34
CA THR A 176 9.00 5.53 -2.34
C THR A 176 9.00 7.01 -2.03
N MET A 177 8.72 7.39 -0.76
CA MET A 177 8.80 8.78 -0.31
C MET A 177 10.18 9.38 -0.61
N ARG A 178 11.27 8.60 -0.46
CA ARG A 178 12.63 9.05 -0.75
C ARG A 178 12.87 9.26 -2.26
N ILE A 179 12.39 8.35 -3.11
CA ILE A 179 12.48 8.51 -4.57
C ILE A 179 11.73 9.77 -5.01
N ASP A 180 10.51 9.96 -4.51
CA ASP A 180 9.67 11.09 -4.89
C ASP A 180 10.27 12.41 -4.40
N SER A 181 10.77 12.44 -3.16
CA SER A 181 11.53 13.58 -2.62
C SER A 181 12.74 13.91 -3.49
N SER A 182 13.51 12.89 -3.91
CA SER A 182 14.67 13.10 -4.79
C SER A 182 14.29 13.61 -6.17
N SER A 183 13.14 13.19 -6.69
CA SER A 183 12.59 13.62 -7.98
C SER A 183 12.16 15.08 -7.96
N ILE A 184 11.57 15.55 -6.84
CA ILE A 184 11.23 16.97 -6.60
C ILE A 184 12.48 17.85 -6.61
N THR A 185 13.56 17.39 -6.00
CA THR A 185 14.82 18.15 -5.92
C THR A 185 15.66 18.14 -7.22
N SER A 186 15.21 17.43 -8.26
CA SER A 186 15.93 17.39 -9.53
C SER A 186 15.82 18.72 -10.29
N SER A 187 16.92 19.12 -10.96
CA SER A 187 16.98 20.38 -11.73
C SER A 187 16.06 20.43 -12.96
N THR A 188 15.30 19.36 -13.21
CA THR A 188 14.37 19.19 -14.33
C THR A 188 12.91 19.09 -13.89
N ALA A 189 12.63 19.17 -12.58
CA ALA A 189 11.27 19.09 -12.07
C ALA A 189 10.45 20.31 -12.50
N THR A 190 9.30 20.05 -13.13
CA THR A 190 8.27 21.08 -13.37
C THR A 190 7.41 21.26 -12.13
N SER A 191 6.73 22.40 -12.00
CA SER A 191 5.73 22.63 -10.94
C SER A 191 4.68 21.52 -10.87
N GLY A 192 4.23 20.99 -12.01
CA GLY A 192 3.25 19.90 -12.06
C GLY A 192 3.79 18.56 -11.55
N SER A 193 5.04 18.21 -11.86
CA SER A 193 5.67 17.00 -11.34
C SER A 193 5.99 17.11 -9.84
N ALA A 194 6.32 18.30 -9.36
CA ALA A 194 6.54 18.54 -7.93
C ALA A 194 5.24 18.40 -7.13
N ILE A 195 4.13 18.99 -7.61
CA ILE A 195 2.82 18.83 -6.97
C ILE A 195 2.39 17.37 -6.92
N TYR A 196 2.58 16.64 -8.02
CA TYR A 196 2.26 15.21 -8.06
C TYR A 196 3.04 14.42 -7.02
N ALA A 197 4.36 14.58 -6.97
CA ALA A 197 5.22 13.87 -6.02
C ALA A 197 4.87 14.22 -4.57
N ASN A 198 4.56 15.49 -4.27
CA ASN A 198 4.11 15.90 -2.94
C ASN A 198 2.77 15.26 -2.54
N ASN A 199 1.82 15.15 -3.47
CA ASN A 199 0.56 14.45 -3.19
C ASN A 199 0.78 12.94 -2.95
N ALA A 200 1.75 12.33 -3.62
CA ALA A 200 2.12 10.94 -3.39
C ALA A 200 2.76 10.78 -2.00
N ILE A 201 3.73 11.63 -1.65
CA ILE A 201 4.37 11.65 -0.32
C ILE A 201 3.34 11.87 0.80
N GLU A 202 2.35 12.74 0.61
CA GLU A 202 1.27 12.96 1.57
C GLU A 202 0.43 11.68 1.81
N GLN A 203 0.08 10.97 0.73
CA GLN A 203 -0.68 9.71 0.82
C GLN A 203 0.15 8.63 1.52
N GLU A 204 1.43 8.51 1.18
CA GLU A 204 2.36 7.56 1.78
C GLU A 204 2.59 7.85 3.26
N ALA A 205 2.79 9.12 3.64
CA ALA A 205 2.90 9.53 5.03
C ALA A 205 1.61 9.27 5.81
N SER A 206 0.45 9.50 5.19
CA SER A 206 -0.85 9.18 5.79
C SER A 206 -1.02 7.67 6.00
N SER A 207 -0.54 6.85 5.05
CA SER A 207 -0.45 5.40 5.18
C SER A 207 0.43 5.02 6.39
N LEU A 208 1.64 5.59 6.52
CA LEU A 208 2.52 5.32 7.67
C LEU A 208 1.85 5.61 9.03
N LEU A 209 1.04 6.67 9.13
CA LEU A 209 0.26 6.99 10.32
C LEU A 209 -0.84 5.96 10.61
N ALA A 210 -1.36 5.30 9.59
CA ALA A 210 -2.36 4.25 9.72
C ALA A 210 -1.74 2.92 10.21
N HIS A 211 -0.46 2.67 9.89
CA HIS A 211 0.26 1.44 10.27
C HIS A 211 1.13 1.55 11.54
N LEU A 212 0.84 2.46 12.48
CA LEU A 212 1.62 2.69 13.72
C LEU A 212 1.60 1.54 14.76
N ALA A 213 1.39 0.29 14.33
CA ALA A 213 1.37 -0.91 15.17
C ALA A 213 2.71 -1.69 15.16
N GLY A 214 3.81 -0.98 14.94
CA GLY A 214 5.15 -1.54 14.87
C GLY A 214 5.68 -2.12 16.20
N PRO A 215 6.96 -2.54 16.23
CA PRO A 215 7.50 -3.43 17.25
C PRO A 215 7.58 -2.82 18.65
N ASN A 216 7.65 -1.49 18.76
CA ASN A 216 7.71 -0.78 20.03
C ASN A 216 7.23 0.66 19.90
N ALA A 217 6.84 1.25 21.03
CA ALA A 217 6.30 2.61 21.10
C ALA A 217 7.30 3.69 20.66
N SER A 218 8.59 3.49 20.91
CA SER A 218 9.63 4.45 20.49
C SER A 218 9.72 4.55 18.97
N PHE A 219 9.73 3.41 18.28
CA PHE A 219 9.74 3.37 16.82
C PHE A 219 8.47 3.98 16.24
N ASN A 220 7.31 3.62 16.79
CA ASN A 220 6.02 4.16 16.33
C ASN A 220 5.93 5.68 16.56
N GLY A 221 6.49 6.19 17.66
CA GLY A 221 6.60 7.64 17.92
C GLY A 221 7.48 8.36 16.90
N ALA A 222 8.66 7.79 16.60
CA ALA A 222 9.55 8.34 15.57
C ALA A 222 8.89 8.32 14.17
N LEU A 223 8.22 7.22 13.82
CA LEU A 223 7.54 7.07 12.54
C LEU A 223 6.37 8.06 12.41
N SER A 224 5.60 8.25 13.48
CA SER A 224 4.51 9.21 13.49
C SER A 224 5.00 10.65 13.34
N THR A 225 6.12 11.00 13.99
CA THR A 225 6.72 12.34 13.91
C THR A 225 7.15 12.62 12.48
N TYR A 226 7.95 11.72 11.90
CA TYR A 226 8.40 11.81 10.51
C TYR A 226 7.24 11.96 9.53
N ALA A 227 6.22 11.10 9.63
CA ALA A 227 5.09 11.14 8.71
C ALA A 227 4.30 12.46 8.80
N ARG A 228 4.07 13.00 10.01
CA ARG A 228 3.39 14.30 10.17
C ARG A 228 4.21 15.45 9.61
N HIS A 229 5.52 15.44 9.81
CA HIS A 229 6.41 16.45 9.24
C HIS A 229 6.45 16.36 7.71
N GLN A 230 6.43 15.15 7.14
CA GLN A 230 6.36 14.99 5.68
C GLN A 230 5.05 15.48 5.08
N ILE A 231 3.90 15.19 5.72
CA ILE A 231 2.60 15.78 5.29
C ILE A 231 2.68 17.31 5.32
N THR A 232 3.20 17.88 6.40
CA THR A 232 3.33 19.33 6.55
C THR A 232 4.23 19.92 5.46
N LEU A 233 5.35 19.26 5.18
CA LEU A 233 6.28 19.67 4.13
C LEU A 233 5.61 19.64 2.76
N SER A 234 5.02 18.51 2.36
CA SER A 234 4.41 18.33 1.04
C SER A 234 3.23 19.27 0.79
N VAL A 235 2.35 19.48 1.78
CA VAL A 235 1.23 20.42 1.67
C VAL A 235 1.73 21.86 1.49
N ASN A 236 2.71 22.30 2.29
CA ASN A 236 3.21 23.66 2.19
C ASN A 236 4.03 23.88 0.92
N GLU A 237 4.79 22.88 0.44
CA GLU A 237 5.43 22.95 -0.88
C GLU A 237 4.40 23.14 -1.99
N ASN A 238 3.29 22.40 -1.96
CA ASN A 238 2.18 22.56 -2.91
C ASN A 238 1.56 23.95 -2.86
N ASP A 239 1.33 24.50 -1.67
CA ASP A 239 0.81 25.85 -1.50
C ASP A 239 1.76 26.89 -2.11
N PHE A 240 3.07 26.79 -1.83
CA PHE A 240 4.08 27.67 -2.42
C PHE A 240 4.11 27.57 -3.95
N ILE A 241 4.06 26.36 -4.52
CA ILE A 241 4.07 26.15 -5.97
C ILE A 241 2.77 26.71 -6.60
N SER A 242 1.64 26.55 -5.93
CA SER A 242 0.32 26.95 -6.42
C SER A 242 -0.01 28.43 -6.18
N GLY A 243 0.87 29.18 -5.49
CA GLY A 243 0.64 30.58 -5.12
C GLY A 243 -0.47 30.75 -4.06
N VAL A 244 -0.82 29.67 -3.37
CA VAL A 244 -1.75 29.68 -2.22
C VAL A 244 -0.96 30.07 -0.97
N LYS A 245 -1.59 30.76 -0.03
CA LYS A 245 -0.93 31.17 1.21
C LYS A 245 -0.57 29.94 2.06
N PRO A 246 0.72 29.60 2.24
CA PRO A 246 1.13 28.47 3.04
C PRO A 246 1.00 28.77 4.54
N SER A 247 0.94 27.70 5.34
CA SER A 247 0.88 27.76 6.80
C SER A 247 2.24 28.10 7.45
N ILE A 248 3.35 27.90 6.74
CA ILE A 248 4.71 28.22 7.19
C ILE A 248 5.46 29.07 6.18
N THR A 249 6.54 29.72 6.63
CA THR A 249 7.45 30.48 5.77
C THR A 249 8.39 29.58 4.97
N LYS A 250 9.02 30.12 3.91
CA LYS A 250 10.03 29.38 3.11
C LYS A 250 11.22 28.92 3.95
N THR A 251 11.65 29.73 4.94
CA THR A 251 12.73 29.36 5.86
C THR A 251 12.32 28.18 6.73
N GLN A 252 11.13 28.24 7.34
CA GLN A 252 10.59 27.14 8.14
C GLN A 252 10.42 25.86 7.31
N LEU A 253 10.04 25.98 6.04
CA LEU A 253 9.95 24.84 5.13
C LEU A 253 11.32 24.21 4.86
N ALA A 254 12.35 25.04 4.63
CA ALA A 254 13.72 24.54 4.45
C ALA A 254 14.25 23.84 5.71
N ASP A 255 14.00 24.42 6.90
CA ASP A 255 14.38 23.82 8.18
C ASP A 255 13.64 22.50 8.43
N LEU A 256 12.35 22.44 8.07
CA LEU A 256 11.55 21.23 8.15
C LEU A 256 12.10 20.14 7.23
N ASN A 257 12.53 20.48 6.02
CA ASN A 257 13.14 19.53 5.08
C ASN A 257 14.47 18.93 5.58
N VAL A 258 15.27 19.75 6.26
CA VAL A 258 16.49 19.25 6.94
C VAL A 258 16.10 18.31 8.08
N THR A 259 15.10 18.70 8.88
CA THR A 259 14.60 17.90 10.00
C THR A 259 14.07 16.54 9.54
N THR A 260 13.20 16.50 8.53
CA THR A 260 12.64 15.24 7.98
C THR A 260 13.74 14.34 7.41
N THR A 261 14.79 14.90 6.82
CA THR A 261 15.95 14.13 6.36
C THR A 261 16.68 13.45 7.53
N HIS A 262 16.88 14.16 8.65
CA HIS A 262 17.49 13.56 9.85
C HIS A 262 16.59 12.49 10.48
N GLU A 263 15.29 12.73 10.56
CA GLU A 263 14.30 11.77 11.06
C GLU A 263 14.26 10.49 10.23
N PHE A 264 14.29 10.60 8.90
CA PHE A 264 14.40 9.46 8.00
C PHE A 264 15.64 8.61 8.30
N ASN A 265 16.81 9.26 8.40
CA ASN A 265 18.06 8.56 8.69
C ASN A 265 18.02 7.87 10.06
N ALA A 266 17.41 8.50 11.06
CA ALA A 266 17.22 7.91 12.38
C ALA A 266 16.27 6.70 12.34
N LEU A 267 15.18 6.77 11.56
CA LEU A 267 14.26 5.66 11.35
C LEU A 267 14.97 4.48 10.70
N VAL A 268 15.72 4.70 9.61
CA VAL A 268 16.53 3.67 8.95
C VAL A 268 17.48 3.00 9.93
N ALA A 269 18.21 3.79 10.74
CA ALA A 269 19.13 3.26 11.74
C ALA A 269 18.41 2.40 12.82
N GLN A 270 17.24 2.84 13.28
CA GLN A 270 16.41 2.04 14.21
C GLN A 270 15.93 0.75 13.55
N MET A 271 15.50 0.79 12.28
CA MET A 271 15.07 -0.39 11.55
C MET A 271 16.20 -1.41 11.41
N THR A 272 17.41 -0.96 11.09
CA THR A 272 18.60 -1.82 11.00
C THR A 272 18.89 -2.50 12.33
N LYS A 273 18.87 -1.76 13.45
CA LYS A 273 19.08 -2.33 14.79
C LYS A 273 18.03 -3.39 15.14
N LEU A 274 16.76 -3.10 14.86
CA LEU A 274 15.65 -4.03 15.13
C LEU A 274 15.71 -5.29 14.25
N ALA A 275 16.22 -5.18 13.02
CA ALA A 275 16.47 -6.33 12.14
C ALA A 275 17.60 -7.22 12.67
N GLN A 276 18.65 -6.61 13.24
CA GLN A 276 19.82 -7.31 13.76
C GLN A 276 19.58 -7.96 15.13
N ALA A 277 18.74 -7.36 15.98
CA ALA A 277 18.40 -7.88 17.30
C ALA A 277 17.56 -9.19 17.29
N LYS A 278 17.17 -9.68 16.11
CA LYS A 278 16.44 -10.96 15.92
C LYS A 278 17.33 -12.11 15.40
N LYS A 279 18.65 -11.92 15.36
CA LYS A 279 19.63 -13.02 15.26
C LYS A 279 20.13 -13.39 16.65
#